data_AF-A0A358V183-F1
#
_entry.id   AF-A0A358V183-F1
#
_cell.length_a   1.000
_cell.length_b   1.000
_cell.length_c   1.000
_cell.angle_alpha   90.00
_cell.angle_beta   90.00
_cell.angle_gamma   90.00
#
_symmetry.space_group_name_H-M   'P 1'
#
loop_
_entity.id
_entity.type
_entity.pdbx_description
1 polymer ?
#
loop_
_entity_poly.entity_id
_entity_poly.type
_entity_poly.pdbx_seq_one_letter_code
_entity_poly.pdbx_strand_id
1 'polypeptide(L)'
;MAGEMQGEIAKMKKLSYFCIISFIFIFSSSASAAQNRITEVDTKIEASWMNRVTAIALADSKVIFGTPFGIASLEDGKTPNLFKSFNGFVSSIEYFQKNFYVGSENGLYRFDGNKFSNIYVSSSIKDSFISSITQFNGNIYAGSWNG
;
A
#
# COMPACT_ATOMS: atom_id res chain seq x y z
N MET A 1 -31.10 27.05 -7.72
CA MET A 1 -30.34 26.56 -6.54
C MET A 1 -29.99 25.07 -6.59
N ALA A 2 -30.91 24.11 -6.42
CA ALA A 2 -30.53 22.67 -6.43
C ALA A 2 -30.07 22.14 -7.81
N GLY A 3 -30.67 22.62 -8.91
CA GLY A 3 -30.30 22.23 -10.28
C GLY A 3 -28.96 22.79 -10.75
N GLU A 4 -28.60 24.01 -10.31
CA GLU A 4 -27.30 24.63 -10.62
C GLU A 4 -26.16 23.92 -9.88
N MET A 5 -26.41 23.51 -8.63
CA MET A 5 -25.45 22.74 -7.84
C MET A 5 -25.16 21.36 -8.48
N GLN A 6 -26.16 20.70 -9.06
CA GLN A 6 -25.95 19.44 -9.79
C GLN A 6 -25.20 19.64 -11.12
N GLY A 7 -25.42 20.76 -11.82
CA GLY A 7 -24.68 21.11 -13.04
C GLY A 7 -23.20 21.43 -12.77
N GLU A 8 -22.90 22.13 -11.68
CA GLU A 8 -21.54 22.40 -11.20
C GLU A 8 -20.84 21.10 -10.76
N ILE A 9 -21.52 20.21 -10.04
CA ILE A 9 -20.99 18.88 -9.67
C ILE A 9 -20.70 18.01 -10.92
N ALA A 10 -21.55 18.07 -11.95
CA ALA A 10 -21.32 17.36 -13.20
C ALA A 10 -20.15 17.94 -14.02
N LYS A 11 -19.92 19.26 -13.97
CA LYS A 11 -18.73 19.91 -14.53
C LYS A 11 -17.46 19.53 -13.75
N MET A 12 -17.52 19.48 -12.43
CA MET A 12 -16.39 19.04 -11.58
C MET A 12 -16.01 17.58 -11.82
N LYS A 13 -16.98 16.69 -12.10
CA LYS A 13 -16.73 15.28 -12.49
C LYS A 13 -16.08 15.12 -13.87
N LYS A 14 -16.26 16.08 -14.78
CA LYS A 14 -15.58 16.12 -16.08
C LYS A 14 -14.19 16.74 -16.01
N LEU A 15 -13.96 17.66 -15.06
CA LEU A 15 -12.67 18.31 -14.84
C LEU A 15 -11.67 17.47 -14.02
N SER A 16 -12.13 16.39 -13.37
CA SER A 16 -11.25 15.48 -12.59
C SER A 16 -10.36 14.58 -13.45
N TYR A 17 -10.36 14.75 -14.77
CA TYR A 17 -9.65 13.90 -15.73
C TYR A 17 -8.19 14.32 -16.04
N PHE A 18 -7.61 15.26 -15.30
CA PHE A 18 -6.20 15.63 -15.46
C PHE A 18 -5.55 15.91 -14.11
N CYS A 19 -5.14 14.84 -13.43
CA CYS A 19 -4.05 14.94 -12.44
C CYS A 19 -2.85 14.19 -13.01
N ILE A 20 -2.01 14.93 -13.71
CA ILE A 20 -0.68 14.51 -14.10
C ILE A 20 0.13 14.39 -12.82
N ILE A 21 0.53 13.18 -12.43
CA ILE A 21 1.64 13.02 -11.50
C ILE A 21 2.92 13.23 -12.33
N SER A 22 3.37 14.49 -12.38
CA SER A 22 4.61 14.86 -13.05
C SER A 22 5.79 14.31 -12.25
N PHE A 23 6.49 13.30 -12.77
CA PHE A 23 7.87 13.00 -12.37
C PHE A 23 8.82 13.33 -13.52
N ILE A 24 9.88 14.06 -13.16
CA ILE A 24 10.81 14.79 -14.03
C ILE A 24 11.64 13.85 -14.91
N PHE A 25 11.77 14.17 -16.21
CA PHE A 25 12.67 13.51 -17.15
C PHE A 25 14.13 13.97 -16.96
N ILE A 26 15.07 13.03 -16.89
CA ILE A 26 16.48 13.29 -17.23
C ILE A 26 16.94 12.19 -18.20
N PHE A 27 17.13 12.55 -19.47
CA PHE A 27 17.94 11.78 -20.40
C PHE A 27 19.40 12.21 -20.24
N SER A 28 20.32 11.25 -20.08
CA SER A 28 21.61 11.38 -20.72
C SER A 28 22.19 10.01 -21.06
N SER A 29 22.72 9.97 -22.27
CA SER A 29 23.31 8.85 -22.97
C SER A 29 24.67 8.45 -22.39
N SER A 30 24.88 7.17 -22.15
CA SER A 30 26.01 6.38 -22.70
C SER A 30 26.03 4.99 -22.07
N ALA A 31 26.57 4.05 -22.83
CA ALA A 31 26.46 2.61 -22.65
C ALA A 31 26.96 2.09 -21.28
N SER A 32 26.36 0.97 -20.84
CA SER A 32 26.70 0.17 -19.65
C SER A 32 26.25 0.72 -18.30
N ALA A 33 24.94 0.79 -18.07
CA ALA A 33 24.35 0.80 -16.73
C ALA A 33 22.97 0.17 -16.81
N ALA A 34 22.58 -0.65 -15.82
CA ALA A 34 21.23 -1.20 -15.73
C ALA A 34 20.23 -0.05 -15.85
N GLN A 35 19.44 -0.06 -16.93
CA GLN A 35 18.47 0.97 -17.22
C GLN A 35 17.39 0.94 -16.13
N ASN A 36 17.25 2.01 -15.35
CA ASN A 36 16.15 2.16 -14.40
C ASN A 36 14.84 2.20 -15.20
N ARG A 37 14.15 1.05 -15.30
CA ARG A 37 12.81 0.96 -15.90
C ARG A 37 11.79 1.36 -14.85
N ILE A 38 11.30 2.59 -14.92
CA ILE A 38 10.18 3.07 -14.10
C ILE A 38 8.88 2.71 -14.85
N THR A 39 8.02 1.94 -14.20
CA THR A 39 6.68 1.60 -14.73
C THR A 39 5.65 2.16 -13.76
N GLU A 40 4.83 3.09 -14.24
CA GLU A 40 3.69 3.60 -13.48
C GLU A 40 2.56 2.59 -13.54
N VAL A 41 2.06 2.20 -12.37
CA VAL A 41 0.92 1.29 -12.25
C VAL A 41 -0.19 2.05 -11.55
N ASP A 42 -1.11 2.60 -12.35
CA ASP A 42 -2.28 3.30 -11.84
C ASP A 42 -3.36 2.28 -11.48
N THR A 43 -3.66 2.18 -10.18
CA THR A 43 -4.91 1.54 -9.75
C THR A 43 -6.02 2.51 -10.06
N LYS A 44 -6.84 2.20 -11.06
CA LYS A 44 -8.04 2.97 -11.44
C LYS A 44 -9.08 2.96 -10.29
N ILE A 45 -8.77 3.65 -9.21
CA ILE A 45 -9.57 3.80 -8.00
C ILE A 45 -10.23 5.17 -8.12
N GLU A 46 -11.57 5.20 -8.14
CA GLU A 46 -12.36 6.41 -8.40
C GLU A 46 -12.26 7.49 -7.29
N ALA A 47 -11.44 7.26 -6.26
CA ALA A 47 -11.20 8.20 -5.17
C ALA A 47 -9.69 8.46 -5.02
N SER A 48 -9.22 9.57 -5.60
CA SER A 48 -7.81 9.98 -5.67
C SER A 48 -7.09 10.13 -4.31
N TRP A 49 -7.83 10.35 -3.21
CA TRP A 49 -7.29 10.38 -1.85
C TRP A 49 -6.91 8.98 -1.31
N MET A 50 -7.28 7.91 -2.01
CA MET A 50 -6.94 6.52 -1.70
C MET A 50 -5.63 6.05 -2.36
N ASN A 51 -5.01 6.86 -3.20
CA ASN A 51 -3.81 6.50 -3.99
C ASN A 51 -2.49 6.68 -3.23
N ARG A 52 -2.54 6.92 -1.92
CA ARG A 52 -1.33 6.99 -1.11
C ARG A 52 -0.86 5.59 -0.76
N VAL A 53 0.33 5.23 -1.22
CA VAL A 53 1.05 4.07 -0.71
C VAL A 53 1.74 4.45 0.59
N THR A 54 1.46 3.73 1.66
CA THR A 54 2.01 3.99 3.00
C THR A 54 3.14 3.04 3.38
N ALA A 55 3.15 1.84 2.80
CA ALA A 55 4.15 0.82 3.05
C ALA A 55 4.28 -0.08 1.81
N ILE A 56 5.47 -0.65 1.59
CA ILE A 56 5.76 -1.58 0.49
C ILE A 56 6.65 -2.69 1.03
N ALA A 57 6.37 -3.93 0.64
CA ALA A 57 7.26 -5.06 0.83
C ALA A 57 7.33 -5.90 -0.45
N LEU A 58 8.51 -6.45 -0.73
CA LEU A 58 8.77 -7.30 -1.90
C LEU A 58 9.01 -8.74 -1.45
N ALA A 59 8.36 -9.68 -2.13
CA ALA A 59 8.63 -11.11 -2.07
C ALA A 59 8.75 -11.68 -3.47
N ASP A 60 9.95 -12.08 -3.88
CA ASP A 60 10.22 -12.65 -5.21
C ASP A 60 9.63 -11.77 -6.34
N SER A 61 8.55 -12.23 -6.98
CA SER A 61 7.84 -11.52 -8.07
C SER A 61 6.57 -10.77 -7.64
N LYS A 62 6.32 -10.67 -6.32
CA LYS A 62 5.12 -10.10 -5.73
C LYS A 62 5.49 -8.92 -4.84
N VAL A 63 4.90 -7.77 -5.13
CA VAL A 63 4.90 -6.60 -4.26
C VAL A 63 3.58 -6.60 -3.48
N ILE A 64 3.68 -6.37 -2.18
CA ILE A 64 2.53 -6.01 -1.34
C ILE A 64 2.71 -4.56 -0.95
N PHE A 65 1.63 -3.79 -1.02
CA PHE A 65 1.64 -2.40 -0.62
C PHE A 65 0.41 -2.03 0.20
N GLY A 66 0.66 -1.23 1.22
CA GLY A 66 -0.33 -0.71 2.15
C GLY A 66 -0.85 0.64 1.68
N THR A 67 -2.08 0.92 2.05
CA THR A 67 -2.77 2.19 1.83
C THR A 67 -3.47 2.61 3.13
N PRO A 68 -4.00 3.84 3.20
CA PRO A 68 -4.85 4.23 4.32
C PRO A 68 -6.13 3.42 4.49
N PHE A 69 -6.54 2.63 3.49
CA PHE A 69 -7.83 1.93 3.50
C PHE A 69 -7.72 0.42 3.34
N GLY A 70 -6.51 -0.11 3.26
CA GLY A 70 -6.28 -1.55 3.15
C GLY A 70 -4.98 -1.86 2.43
N ILE A 71 -4.94 -3.02 1.80
CA ILE A 71 -3.74 -3.60 1.24
C ILE A 71 -3.99 -4.13 -0.18
N ALA A 72 -2.95 -4.07 -1.00
CA ALA A 72 -2.99 -4.51 -2.38
C ALA A 72 -1.72 -5.29 -2.74
N SER A 73 -1.82 -6.07 -3.80
CA SER A 73 -0.69 -6.81 -4.38
C SER A 73 -0.49 -6.43 -5.84
N LEU A 74 0.76 -6.47 -6.27
CA LEU A 74 1.15 -6.35 -7.67
C LEU A 74 2.13 -7.48 -7.97
N GLU A 75 1.81 -8.28 -8.98
CA GLU A 75 2.73 -9.26 -9.54
C GLU A 75 3.25 -8.73 -10.88
N ASP A 76 4.47 -9.10 -11.26
CA ASP A 76 5.06 -8.64 -12.52
C ASP A 76 4.15 -8.93 -13.73
N GLY A 77 3.97 -7.92 -14.57
CA GLY A 77 3.08 -7.96 -15.74
C GLY A 77 1.58 -8.03 -15.45
N LYS A 78 1.13 -7.91 -14.19
CA LYS A 78 -0.30 -7.96 -13.82
C LYS A 78 -0.84 -6.61 -13.35
N THR A 79 -2.15 -6.45 -13.37
CA THR A 79 -2.82 -5.33 -12.71
C THR A 79 -2.85 -5.54 -11.20
N PRO A 80 -2.82 -4.48 -10.38
CA PRO A 80 -2.90 -4.63 -8.94
C PRO A 80 -4.20 -5.30 -8.49
N ASN A 81 -4.12 -6.13 -7.45
CA ASN A 81 -5.23 -6.81 -6.82
C ASN A 81 -5.44 -6.30 -5.39
N LEU A 82 -6.65 -5.82 -5.10
CA LEU A 82 -7.05 -5.31 -3.79
C LEU A 82 -7.55 -6.45 -2.88
N PHE A 83 -7.01 -6.54 -1.67
CA PHE A 83 -7.47 -7.53 -0.69
C PHE A 83 -8.68 -7.01 0.09
N LYS A 84 -9.88 -7.31 -0.40
CA LYS A 84 -11.16 -6.92 0.25
C LYS A 84 -11.34 -7.44 1.68
N SER A 85 -10.61 -8.51 2.03
CA SER A 85 -10.63 -9.12 3.36
C SER A 85 -9.84 -8.33 4.40
N PHE A 86 -9.11 -7.28 3.99
CA PHE A 86 -8.32 -6.45 4.87
C PHE A 86 -8.66 -4.98 4.64
N ASN A 87 -9.19 -4.35 5.68
CA ASN A 87 -9.59 -2.94 5.66
C ASN A 87 -8.89 -2.20 6.80
N GLY A 88 -8.65 -0.91 6.60
CA GLY A 88 -8.03 -0.03 7.59
C GLY A 88 -6.62 0.40 7.24
N PHE A 89 -6.11 1.36 8.00
CA PHE A 89 -4.82 1.98 7.74
C PHE A 89 -3.67 0.99 7.90
N VAL A 90 -2.88 0.81 6.86
CA VAL A 90 -1.63 0.04 6.91
C VAL A 90 -0.46 0.99 7.10
N SER A 91 0.35 0.77 8.13
CA SER A 91 1.48 1.62 8.50
C SER A 91 2.83 1.06 8.07
N SER A 92 2.95 -0.27 8.02
CA SER A 92 4.23 -0.96 7.83
C SER A 92 3.97 -2.37 7.29
N ILE A 93 4.88 -2.85 6.45
CA ILE A 93 4.83 -4.20 5.89
C ILE A 93 6.26 -4.73 5.81
N GLU A 94 6.47 -5.95 6.28
CA GLU A 94 7.76 -6.65 6.21
C GLU A 94 7.56 -8.05 5.64
N TYR A 95 8.44 -8.50 4.74
CA TYR A 95 8.41 -9.87 4.23
C TYR A 95 9.44 -10.74 4.94
N PHE A 96 8.99 -11.81 5.60
CA PHE A 96 9.85 -12.72 6.34
C PHE A 96 9.32 -14.15 6.36
N GLN A 97 10.20 -15.12 6.17
CA GLN A 97 9.89 -16.57 6.15
C GLN A 97 8.66 -16.94 5.32
N LYS A 98 8.55 -16.39 4.10
CA LYS A 98 7.42 -16.60 3.18
C LYS A 98 6.08 -16.04 3.66
N ASN A 99 6.11 -15.04 4.54
CA ASN A 99 4.92 -14.33 5.01
C ASN A 99 5.14 -12.83 4.95
N PHE A 100 4.05 -12.11 4.76
CA PHE A 100 4.04 -10.67 4.99
C PHE A 100 3.50 -10.38 6.38
N TYR A 101 4.24 -9.60 7.15
CA TYR A 101 3.82 -9.05 8.42
C TYR A 101 3.33 -7.65 8.16
N VAL A 102 2.10 -7.37 8.57
CA VAL A 102 1.39 -6.12 8.26
C VAL A 102 1.04 -5.44 9.57
N GLY A 103 1.61 -4.26 9.77
CA GLY A 103 1.26 -3.37 10.86
C GLY A 103 0.11 -2.48 10.42
N SER A 104 -0.92 -2.42 11.24
CA SER A 104 -2.08 -1.58 10.99
C SER A 104 -2.50 -0.82 12.24
N GLU A 105 -3.52 0.03 12.07
CA GLU A 105 -4.20 0.68 13.18
C GLU A 105 -4.93 -0.29 14.13
N ASN A 106 -5.16 -1.54 13.69
CA ASN A 106 -5.88 -2.57 14.43
C ASN A 106 -4.98 -3.74 14.89
N GLY A 107 -3.66 -3.51 14.95
CA GLY A 107 -2.69 -4.50 15.42
C GLY A 107 -1.82 -5.10 14.32
N LEU A 108 -1.19 -6.22 14.67
CA LEU A 108 -0.25 -6.95 13.83
C LEU A 108 -0.95 -8.11 13.11
N TYR A 109 -0.73 -8.23 11.80
CA TYR A 109 -1.30 -9.29 10.99
C TYR A 109 -0.22 -10.05 10.24
N ARG A 110 -0.47 -11.33 10.00
CA ARG A 110 0.31 -12.18 9.10
C ARG A 110 -0.52 -12.50 7.87
N PHE A 111 0.07 -12.32 6.70
CA PHE A 111 -0.44 -12.79 5.43
C PHE A 111 0.45 -13.92 4.90
N ASP A 112 -0.11 -15.13 4.79
CA ASP A 112 0.59 -16.34 4.35
C ASP A 112 0.57 -16.55 2.83
N GLY A 113 0.13 -15.54 2.08
CA GLY A 113 -0.11 -15.62 0.63
C GLY A 113 -1.56 -15.94 0.27
N ASN A 114 -2.36 -16.45 1.22
CA ASN A 114 -3.77 -16.79 1.00
C ASN A 114 -4.72 -16.03 1.92
N LYS A 115 -4.37 -15.88 3.21
CA LYS A 115 -5.25 -15.28 4.22
C LYS A 115 -4.50 -14.37 5.19
N PHE A 116 -5.20 -13.38 5.70
CA PHE A 116 -4.74 -12.55 6.82
C PHE A 116 -5.16 -13.21 8.14
N SER A 117 -4.24 -13.28 9.10
CA SER A 117 -4.47 -13.75 10.46
C SER A 117 -3.89 -12.73 11.43
N ASN A 118 -4.68 -12.32 12.43
CA ASN A 118 -4.18 -11.42 13.46
C ASN A 118 -3.18 -12.16 14.37
N ILE A 119 -2.07 -11.52 14.70
CA ILE A 119 -1.05 -12.03 15.61
C ILE A 119 -1.28 -11.39 16.98
N TYR A 120 -1.88 -12.16 17.87
CA TYR A 120 -2.07 -11.77 19.26
C TYR A 120 -0.82 -12.13 20.09
N VAL A 121 0.12 -11.19 20.19
CA VAL A 121 1.30 -11.36 21.07
C VAL A 121 0.93 -11.15 22.54
N SER A 122 0.00 -10.22 22.80
CA SER A 122 -0.55 -9.92 24.12
C SER A 122 -1.88 -9.19 23.97
N SER A 123 -2.64 -9.05 25.06
CA SER A 123 -3.83 -8.21 25.09
C SER A 123 -3.54 -6.72 24.89
N SER A 124 -2.30 -6.26 25.08
CA SER A 124 -1.90 -4.85 24.90
C SER A 124 -1.57 -4.48 23.45
N ILE A 125 -1.18 -5.47 22.64
CA ILE A 125 -0.91 -5.33 21.20
C ILE A 125 -2.18 -5.54 20.38
N LYS A 126 -3.13 -6.30 20.93
CA LYS A 126 -4.48 -6.41 20.36
C LYS A 126 -5.09 -5.01 20.28
N ASP A 127 -5.49 -4.62 19.07
CA ASP A 127 -6.06 -3.30 18.76
C ASP A 127 -5.11 -2.11 19.01
N SER A 128 -3.79 -2.35 19.06
CA SER A 128 -2.78 -1.30 19.12
C SER A 128 -2.32 -0.88 17.73
N PHE A 129 -2.05 0.41 17.55
CA PHE A 129 -1.43 0.91 16.33
C PHE A 129 0.02 0.40 16.26
N ILE A 130 0.29 -0.47 15.29
CA ILE A 130 1.65 -0.89 14.97
C ILE A 130 2.26 0.18 14.09
N SER A 131 3.34 0.81 14.50
CA SER A 131 3.96 1.93 13.76
C SER A 131 5.10 1.49 12.84
N SER A 132 5.72 0.35 13.15
CA SER A 132 6.88 -0.16 12.44
C SER A 132 7.00 -1.66 12.63
N ILE A 133 7.56 -2.32 11.63
CA ILE A 133 7.96 -3.72 11.67
C ILE A 133 9.36 -3.81 11.09
N THR A 134 10.23 -4.59 11.71
CA THR A 134 11.56 -4.86 11.19
C THR A 134 11.98 -6.29 11.52
N GLN A 135 12.91 -6.83 10.73
CA GLN A 135 13.52 -8.12 10.96
C GLN A 135 14.93 -7.95 11.54
N PHE A 136 15.26 -8.71 12.58
CA PHE A 136 16.63 -8.80 13.09
C PHE A 136 16.90 -10.18 13.69
N ASN A 137 18.05 -10.78 13.35
CA ASN A 137 18.50 -12.08 13.86
C ASN A 137 17.43 -13.18 13.82
N GLY A 138 16.74 -13.32 12.69
CA GLY A 138 15.71 -14.35 12.50
C GLY A 138 14.41 -14.12 13.29
N ASN A 139 14.21 -12.92 13.83
CA ASN A 139 12.99 -12.53 14.53
C ASN A 139 12.38 -11.29 13.88
N ILE A 140 11.07 -11.12 14.10
CA ILE A 140 10.34 -9.91 13.74
C ILE A 140 10.09 -9.09 15.00
N TYR A 141 10.37 -7.80 14.91
CA TYR A 141 10.12 -6.81 15.94
C TYR A 141 9.04 -5.86 15.43
N ALA A 142 8.03 -5.61 16.26
CA ALA A 142 6.96 -4.68 15.96
C ALA A 142 6.94 -3.58 17.03
N GLY A 143 7.05 -2.33 16.60
CA GLY A 143 6.86 -1.17 17.48
C GLY A 143 5.38 -0.82 17.54
N SER A 144 4.82 -0.71 18.75
CA SER A 144 3.42 -0.30 18.95
C SER A 144 3.36 1.03 19.70
N TRP A 145 2.19 1.68 19.69
CA TRP A 145 1.96 2.87 20.53
C TRP A 145 1.81 2.52 22.02
N ASN A 146 1.66 1.24 22.36
CA ASN A 146 1.50 0.76 23.73
C ASN A 146 2.78 0.13 24.31
N GLY A 147 3.93 0.32 23.64
CA GLY A 147 5.21 -0.33 23.96
C GLY A 147 5.45 -1.55 23.09
#